data_AF-A0A6B0XT11-F1
#
_entry.id   AF-A0A6B0XT11-F1
#
_cell.length_a   1.000
_cell.length_b   1.000
_cell.length_c   1.000
_cell.angle_alpha   90.00
_cell.angle_beta   90.00
_cell.angle_gamma   90.00
#
_symmetry.space_group_name_H-M   'P 1'
#
loop_
_entity.id
_entity.type
_entity.pdbx_description
1 polymer ?
#
loop_
_entity_poly.entity_id
_entity_poly.type
_entity_poly.pdbx_seq_one_letter_code
_entity_poly.pdbx_strand_id
1 'polypeptide(L)'
;MSRDLGRALEERLYCLWDGKPSMAMLRYRDSRLPELTKDRYRSFLSSAVPGLVLASRVEEEANPELADAGYDSASSWLLEQTRDPNKFGLLLAENMNFGFRRNLLALKPIALGIDVVAVVLIIGMVVASWTGEIESTVSALSLEWSAGAVVVVGHALVFLGYIRVDWVRRAADTYARRLLGSCDALEKSMLP
;
A
#
# COMPACT_ATOMS: atom_id res chain seq x y z
N MET A 1 -10.65 -9.98 -9.46
CA MET A 1 -11.44 -9.45 -8.32
C MET A 1 -10.57 -8.69 -7.31
N SER A 2 -9.77 -9.33 -6.44
CA SER A 2 -8.99 -8.61 -5.41
C SER A 2 -7.99 -7.61 -5.99
N ARG A 3 -7.34 -7.96 -7.11
CA ARG A 3 -6.42 -7.08 -7.83
C ARG A 3 -7.09 -5.84 -8.41
N ASP A 4 -8.29 -5.99 -8.98
CA ASP A 4 -9.01 -4.90 -9.65
C ASP A 4 -9.59 -3.92 -8.62
N LEU A 5 -10.14 -4.45 -7.51
CA LEU A 5 -10.54 -3.65 -6.34
C LEU A 5 -9.34 -2.91 -5.73
N GLY A 6 -8.19 -3.59 -5.64
CA GLY A 6 -6.95 -2.97 -5.18
C GLY A 6 -6.51 -1.83 -6.09
N ARG A 7 -6.57 -1.99 -7.42
CA ARG A 7 -6.25 -0.91 -8.37
C ARG A 7 -7.21 0.27 -8.25
N ALA A 8 -8.51 0.03 -8.11
CA ALA A 8 -9.47 1.12 -7.89
C ALA A 8 -9.23 1.88 -6.58
N LEU A 9 -8.77 1.17 -5.53
CA LEU A 9 -8.37 1.79 -4.27
C LEU A 9 -7.08 2.59 -4.38
N GLU A 10 -6.16 2.21 -5.28
CA GLU A 10 -4.85 2.86 -5.45
C GLU A 10 -4.97 4.35 -5.74
N GLU A 11 -5.82 4.73 -6.70
CA GLU A 11 -6.00 6.13 -7.10
C GLU A 11 -6.46 6.99 -5.91
N ARG A 12 -7.37 6.45 -5.09
CA ARG A 12 -7.85 7.10 -3.86
C ARG A 12 -6.74 7.22 -2.82
N LEU A 13 -5.90 6.19 -2.67
CA LEU A 13 -4.77 6.22 -1.75
C LEU A 13 -3.72 7.26 -2.17
N TYR A 14 -3.43 7.36 -3.47
CA TYR A 14 -2.52 8.38 -3.98
C TYR A 14 -3.06 9.79 -3.77
N CYS A 15 -4.35 10.03 -4.00
CA CYS A 15 -4.97 11.31 -3.65
C CYS A 15 -4.83 11.62 -2.15
N LEU A 16 -5.08 10.63 -1.28
CA LEU A 16 -4.94 10.77 0.17
C LEU A 16 -3.49 11.03 0.62
N TRP A 17 -2.51 10.52 -0.11
CA TRP A 17 -1.09 10.65 0.22
C TRP A 17 -0.40 11.84 -0.46
N ASP A 18 -1.18 12.70 -1.13
CA ASP A 18 -0.68 13.82 -1.93
C ASP A 18 0.26 13.33 -3.05
N GLY A 19 -0.13 12.26 -3.74
CA GLY A 19 0.57 11.68 -4.88
C GLY A 19 1.14 10.28 -4.65
N LYS A 20 1.77 9.74 -5.71
CA LYS A 20 2.52 8.47 -5.64
C LYS A 20 3.72 8.64 -4.71
N PRO A 21 4.02 7.72 -3.78
CA PRO A 21 5.18 7.85 -2.90
C PRO A 21 6.53 8.02 -3.64
N SER A 22 6.75 7.35 -4.78
CA SER A 22 7.98 7.48 -5.57
C SER A 22 8.16 8.88 -6.15
N MET A 23 7.07 9.50 -6.58
CA MET A 23 7.04 10.87 -7.07
C MET A 23 7.23 11.86 -5.91
N ALA A 24 6.44 11.71 -4.84
CA ALA A 24 6.45 12.63 -3.72
C ALA A 24 7.79 12.63 -2.96
N MET A 25 8.52 11.52 -2.90
CA MET A 25 9.85 11.45 -2.30
C MET A 25 10.94 12.24 -3.05
N LEU A 26 10.72 12.60 -4.32
CA LEU A 26 11.62 13.45 -5.11
C LEU A 26 11.41 14.94 -4.87
N ARG A 27 10.28 15.33 -4.26
CA ARG A 27 9.98 16.72 -3.89
C ARG A 27 10.96 17.22 -2.82
N TYR A 28 11.35 18.49 -2.88
CA TYR A 28 12.22 19.08 -1.88
C TYR A 28 11.60 19.08 -0.48
N ARG A 29 10.29 19.32 -0.37
CA ARG A 29 9.56 19.33 0.93
C ARG A 29 9.44 17.96 1.63
N ASP A 30 9.66 16.86 0.92
CA ASP A 30 9.50 15.52 1.48
C ASP A 30 10.73 15.06 2.26
N SER A 31 10.59 14.62 3.51
CA SER A 31 11.71 14.24 4.37
C SER A 31 11.94 12.72 4.47
N ARG A 32 11.24 11.89 3.68
CA ARG A 32 11.37 10.42 3.74
C ARG A 32 12.69 9.93 3.12
N LEU A 33 13.38 10.77 2.35
CA LEU A 33 14.75 10.56 1.87
C LEU A 33 15.68 11.64 2.44
N PRO A 34 16.91 11.28 2.86
CA PRO A 34 17.94 12.27 3.17
C PRO A 34 18.21 13.19 1.97
N GLU A 35 18.45 14.47 2.22
CA GLU A 35 18.61 15.49 1.18
C GLU A 35 19.71 15.14 0.16
N LEU A 36 20.90 14.74 0.64
CA LEU A 36 22.01 14.33 -0.23
C LEU A 36 21.68 13.13 -1.13
N THR A 37 20.93 12.16 -0.61
CA THR A 37 20.48 11.00 -1.39
C THR A 37 19.47 11.43 -2.46
N LYS A 38 18.54 12.30 -2.09
CA LYS A 38 17.54 12.85 -3.00
C LYS A 38 18.20 13.64 -4.12
N ASP A 39 19.16 14.51 -3.81
CA ASP A 39 19.90 15.30 -4.80
C ASP A 39 20.69 14.41 -5.76
N ARG A 40 21.33 13.34 -5.25
CA ARG A 40 21.98 12.33 -6.11
C ARG A 40 20.99 11.68 -7.07
N TYR A 41 19.82 11.26 -6.59
CA TYR A 41 18.79 10.64 -7.44
C TYR A 41 18.24 11.61 -8.49
N ARG A 42 17.96 12.86 -8.10
CA ARG A 42 17.51 13.91 -9.03
C ARG A 42 18.56 14.20 -10.10
N SER A 43 19.83 14.23 -9.72
CA SER A 43 20.94 14.46 -10.65
C SER A 43 21.08 13.32 -11.66
N PHE A 44 21.07 12.06 -11.19
CA PHE A 44 21.08 10.89 -12.06
C PHE A 44 19.87 10.85 -13.00
N LEU A 45 18.67 11.13 -12.50
CA LEU A 45 17.45 11.12 -13.33
C LEU A 45 17.51 12.20 -14.41
N SER A 46 17.98 13.39 -14.07
CA SER A 46 18.12 14.49 -15.04
C SER A 46 19.16 14.20 -16.12
N SER A 47 20.20 13.41 -15.82
CA SER A 47 21.20 13.01 -16.82
C SER A 47 20.79 11.79 -17.64
N ALA A 48 20.08 10.83 -17.03
CA ALA A 48 19.74 9.55 -17.65
C ALA A 48 18.46 9.60 -18.49
N VAL A 49 17.50 10.48 -18.16
CA VAL A 49 16.22 10.60 -18.87
C VAL A 49 16.30 11.72 -19.92
N PRO A 50 16.28 11.41 -21.22
CA PRO A 50 16.39 12.42 -22.26
C PRO A 50 15.29 13.47 -22.17
N GLY A 51 15.67 14.74 -22.12
CA GLY A 51 14.74 15.88 -22.09
C GLY A 51 14.03 16.09 -20.74
N LEU A 52 14.35 15.31 -19.70
CA LEU A 52 13.81 15.55 -18.37
C LEU A 52 14.54 16.70 -17.69
N VAL A 53 13.79 17.73 -17.30
CA VAL A 53 14.27 18.80 -16.44
C VAL A 53 13.47 18.73 -15.14
N LEU A 54 14.14 18.40 -14.05
CA LEU A 54 13.54 18.43 -12.73
C LEU A 54 13.60 19.86 -12.17
N ALA A 55 12.49 20.33 -11.62
CA ALA A 55 12.39 21.67 -11.03
C ALA A 55 13.46 21.89 -9.96
N SER A 56 13.98 23.11 -9.88
CA SER A 56 14.73 23.58 -8.71
C SER A 56 13.81 23.75 -7.50
N ARG A 57 14.39 23.96 -6.31
CA ARG A 57 13.61 24.21 -5.09
C ARG A 57 12.67 25.41 -5.22
N VAL A 58 13.16 26.49 -5.82
CA VAL A 58 12.39 27.72 -6.03
C VAL A 58 11.25 27.50 -7.03
N GLU A 59 11.51 26.76 -8.11
CA GLU A 59 10.47 26.42 -9.11
C GLU A 59 9.41 25.47 -8.54
N GLU A 60 9.80 24.48 -7.73
CA GLU A 60 8.85 23.59 -7.04
C GLU A 60 7.96 24.38 -6.08
N GLU A 61 8.52 25.31 -5.31
CA GLU A 61 7.74 26.16 -4.40
C GLU A 61 6.78 27.10 -5.15
N ALA A 62 7.18 27.61 -6.32
CA ALA A 62 6.35 28.47 -7.15
C ALA A 62 5.22 27.72 -7.87
N ASN A 63 5.46 26.48 -8.33
CA ASN A 63 4.45 25.66 -8.98
C ASN A 63 4.65 24.15 -8.70
N PRO A 64 4.09 23.65 -7.58
CA PRO A 64 4.25 22.25 -7.17
C PRO A 64 3.66 21.24 -8.18
N GLU A 65 2.53 21.56 -8.81
CA GLU A 65 1.86 20.65 -9.75
C GLU A 65 2.69 20.44 -11.02
N LEU A 66 3.32 21.51 -11.53
CA LEU A 66 4.21 21.41 -12.68
C LEU A 66 5.47 20.58 -12.34
N ALA A 67 6.02 20.76 -11.14
CA ALA A 67 7.18 19.98 -10.68
C ALA A 67 6.83 18.48 -10.56
N ASP A 68 5.63 18.15 -10.07
CA ASP A 68 5.15 16.78 -9.92
C ASP A 68 5.07 16.03 -11.25
N ALA A 69 4.74 16.70 -12.36
CA ALA A 69 4.74 16.08 -13.68
C ALA A 69 6.14 15.55 -14.08
N GLY A 70 7.20 16.29 -13.75
CA GLY A 70 8.58 15.87 -13.96
C GLY A 70 8.94 14.65 -13.10
N TYR A 71 8.56 14.65 -11.83
CA TYR A 71 8.80 13.54 -10.91
C TYR A 71 8.02 12.26 -11.27
N ASP A 72 6.79 12.40 -11.78
CA ASP A 72 6.00 11.26 -12.25
C ASP A 72 6.59 10.65 -13.52
N SER A 73 7.05 11.49 -14.46
CA SER A 73 7.79 11.05 -15.65
C SER A 73 9.08 10.30 -15.26
N ALA A 74 9.86 10.86 -14.33
CA ALA A 74 11.09 10.24 -13.84
C ALA A 74 10.82 8.87 -13.17
N SER A 75 9.80 8.80 -12.33
CA SER A 75 9.36 7.54 -11.69
C SER A 75 8.92 6.52 -12.73
N SER A 76 8.18 6.94 -13.75
CA SER A 76 7.70 6.06 -14.82
C SER A 76 8.84 5.50 -15.65
N TRP A 77 9.84 6.33 -15.98
CA TRP A 77 11.05 5.86 -16.66
C TRP A 77 11.83 4.85 -15.81
N LEU A 78 11.99 5.08 -14.50
CA LEU A 78 12.67 4.14 -13.61
C LEU A 78 11.98 2.77 -13.59
N LEU A 79 10.65 2.72 -13.60
CA LEU A 79 9.90 1.47 -13.67
C LEU A 79 10.23 0.68 -14.93
N GLU A 80 10.39 1.36 -16.06
CA GLU A 80 10.76 0.75 -17.34
C GLU A 80 12.19 0.20 -17.31
N GLN A 81 13.14 0.93 -16.70
CA GLN A 81 14.54 0.49 -16.59
C GLN A 81 14.77 -0.64 -15.58
N THR A 82 13.79 -0.89 -14.70
CA THR A 82 13.93 -1.86 -13.60
C THR A 82 13.07 -3.11 -13.78
N ARG A 83 12.69 -3.42 -15.03
CA ARG A 83 11.84 -4.57 -15.37
C ARG A 83 12.50 -5.94 -15.20
N ASP A 84 13.82 -6.02 -15.26
CA ASP A 84 14.55 -7.29 -15.17
C ASP A 84 14.49 -7.86 -13.72
N PRO A 85 13.74 -8.94 -13.48
CA PRO A 85 13.56 -9.49 -12.13
C PRO A 85 14.85 -10.11 -11.57
N ASN A 86 15.80 -10.50 -12.41
CA ASN A 86 17.07 -11.06 -11.96
C ASN A 86 17.98 -9.96 -11.40
N LYS A 87 17.91 -8.75 -11.96
CA LYS A 87 18.68 -7.59 -11.49
C LYS A 87 17.98 -6.83 -10.37
N PHE A 88 16.65 -6.76 -10.41
CA PHE A 88 15.84 -5.95 -9.50
C PHE A 88 14.87 -6.79 -8.64
N GLY A 89 15.25 -8.02 -8.29
CA GLY A 89 14.38 -8.95 -7.56
C GLY A 89 13.85 -8.41 -6.22
N LEU A 90 14.66 -7.63 -5.51
CA LEU A 90 14.21 -6.98 -4.27
C LEU A 90 13.13 -5.91 -4.51
N LEU A 91 13.26 -5.12 -5.59
CA LEU A 91 12.25 -4.14 -5.99
C LEU A 91 10.93 -4.84 -6.36
N LEU A 92 11.02 -5.94 -7.11
CA LEU A 92 9.87 -6.76 -7.46
C LEU A 92 9.17 -7.32 -6.21
N ALA A 93 9.93 -7.82 -5.24
CA ALA A 93 9.39 -8.31 -3.97
C ALA A 93 8.61 -7.22 -3.21
N GLU A 94 9.14 -5.99 -3.15
CA GLU A 94 8.43 -4.88 -2.50
C GLU A 94 7.19 -4.43 -3.28
N ASN A 95 7.22 -4.48 -4.61
CA ASN A 95 6.04 -4.21 -5.43
C ASN A 95 4.93 -5.24 -5.18
N MET A 96 5.29 -6.52 -5.10
CA MET A 96 4.34 -7.60 -4.77
C MET A 96 3.76 -7.42 -3.36
N ASN A 97 4.61 -7.08 -2.37
CA ASN A 97 4.18 -6.80 -1.00
C ASN A 97 3.22 -5.61 -0.96
N PHE A 98 3.54 -4.48 -1.61
CA PHE A 98 2.64 -3.34 -1.71
C PHE A 98 1.29 -3.72 -2.34
N GLY A 99 1.33 -4.42 -3.49
CA GLY A 99 0.13 -4.92 -4.17
C GLY A 99 -0.72 -5.82 -3.27
N PHE A 100 -0.10 -6.76 -2.54
CA PHE A 100 -0.79 -7.62 -1.58
C PHE A 100 -1.53 -6.82 -0.51
N ARG A 101 -0.84 -5.87 0.15
CA ARG A 101 -1.44 -5.07 1.23
C ARG A 101 -2.61 -4.22 0.75
N ARG A 102 -2.45 -3.57 -0.39
CA ARG A 102 -3.49 -2.76 -1.01
C ARG A 102 -4.71 -3.61 -1.40
N ASN A 103 -4.49 -4.78 -2.01
CA ASN A 103 -5.56 -5.69 -2.38
C ASN A 103 -6.31 -6.20 -1.14
N LEU A 104 -5.60 -6.50 -0.04
CA LEU A 104 -6.22 -6.93 1.21
C LEU A 104 -7.04 -5.81 1.87
N LEU A 105 -6.54 -4.57 1.85
CA LEU A 105 -7.30 -3.40 2.32
C LEU A 105 -8.57 -3.17 1.47
N ALA A 106 -8.50 -3.38 0.16
CA ALA A 106 -9.66 -3.26 -0.72
C ALA A 106 -10.73 -4.33 -0.47
N LEU A 107 -10.34 -5.51 0.02
CA LEU A 107 -11.26 -6.58 0.41
C LEU A 107 -11.88 -6.39 1.80
N LYS A 108 -11.37 -5.47 2.62
CA LYS A 108 -11.87 -5.20 3.98
C LYS A 108 -13.39 -5.06 4.09
N PRO A 109 -14.11 -4.27 3.26
CA PRO A 109 -15.57 -4.17 3.37
C PRO A 109 -16.28 -5.51 3.09
N ILE A 110 -15.75 -6.32 2.17
CA ILE A 110 -16.32 -7.65 1.86
C ILE A 110 -16.07 -8.60 3.03
N ALA A 111 -14.84 -8.61 3.57
CA ALA A 111 -14.46 -9.42 4.73
C ALA A 111 -15.36 -9.12 5.94
N LEU A 112 -15.55 -7.85 6.27
CA LEU A 112 -16.42 -7.44 7.38
C LEU A 112 -17.90 -7.69 7.08
N GLY A 113 -18.33 -7.62 5.81
CA GLY A 113 -19.69 -8.01 5.42
C GLY A 113 -19.97 -9.49 5.66
N ILE A 114 -19.00 -10.36 5.39
CA ILE A 114 -19.09 -11.79 5.70
C ILE A 114 -19.15 -12.00 7.22
N ASP A 115 -18.34 -11.27 8.00
CA ASP A 115 -18.39 -11.33 9.46
C ASP A 115 -19.78 -10.92 9.99
N VAL A 116 -20.40 -9.88 9.45
CA VAL A 116 -21.76 -9.46 9.83
C VAL A 116 -22.78 -10.56 9.55
N VAL A 117 -22.74 -11.21 8.38
CA VAL A 117 -23.65 -12.32 8.07
C VAL A 117 -23.45 -13.47 9.06
N ALA A 118 -22.21 -13.83 9.37
CA ALA A 118 -21.91 -14.89 10.33
C ALA A 118 -22.43 -14.56 11.74
N VAL A 119 -22.25 -13.32 12.19
CA VAL A 119 -22.79 -12.84 13.48
C VAL A 119 -24.32 -12.93 13.51
N VAL A 120 -25.00 -12.53 12.43
CA VAL A 120 -26.47 -12.62 12.33
C VAL A 120 -26.94 -14.07 12.45
N LEU A 121 -26.25 -15.02 11.80
CA LEU A 121 -26.60 -16.44 11.90
C LEU A 121 -26.40 -16.98 13.32
N ILE A 122 -25.29 -16.62 13.98
CA ILE A 122 -25.01 -17.01 15.36
C ILE A 122 -26.07 -16.46 16.31
N ILE A 123 -26.43 -15.17 16.17
CA ILE A 123 -27.48 -14.54 16.99
C ILE A 123 -28.82 -15.22 16.72
N GLY A 124 -29.17 -15.49 15.46
CA GLY A 124 -30.40 -16.19 15.10
C GLY A 124 -30.52 -17.56 15.75
N MET A 125 -29.42 -18.32 15.79
CA MET A 125 -29.36 -19.61 16.48
C MET A 125 -29.55 -19.45 17.99
N VAL A 126 -28.84 -18.51 18.63
CA VAL A 126 -28.97 -18.25 20.08
C VAL A 126 -30.42 -17.87 20.44
N VAL A 127 -31.06 -17.02 19.64
CA VAL A 127 -32.46 -16.63 19.85
C VAL A 127 -33.40 -17.81 19.66
N ALA A 128 -33.17 -18.65 18.65
CA ALA A 128 -33.99 -19.85 18.41
C ALA A 128 -33.86 -20.90 19.53
N SER A 129 -32.71 -20.97 20.20
CA SER A 129 -32.45 -21.87 21.32
C SER A 129 -32.68 -21.23 22.69
N TRP A 130 -33.26 -20.02 22.74
CA TRP A 130 -33.43 -19.28 23.99
C TRP A 130 -34.46 -19.93 24.92
N THR A 131 -34.01 -20.29 26.12
CA THR A 131 -34.82 -20.94 27.17
C THR A 131 -35.31 -19.98 28.25
N GLY A 132 -34.93 -18.69 28.19
CA GLY A 132 -35.16 -17.71 29.26
C GLY A 132 -33.98 -17.56 30.22
N GLU A 133 -33.01 -18.48 30.17
CA GLU A 133 -31.84 -18.50 31.05
C GLU A 133 -30.54 -18.51 30.25
N ILE A 134 -29.60 -17.63 30.64
CA ILE A 134 -28.31 -17.47 29.95
C ILE A 134 -27.46 -18.73 30.07
N GLU A 135 -27.37 -19.32 31.26
CA GLU A 135 -26.51 -20.50 31.50
C GLU A 135 -26.93 -21.71 30.66
N SER A 136 -28.23 -21.98 30.57
CA SER A 136 -28.75 -23.09 29.76
C SER A 136 -28.61 -22.82 28.26
N THR A 137 -28.78 -21.56 27.83
CA THR A 137 -28.56 -21.17 26.42
C THR A 137 -27.07 -21.28 26.02
N VAL A 138 -26.15 -20.85 26.89
CA VAL A 138 -24.70 -20.94 26.63
C VAL A 138 -24.22 -22.39 26.64
N SER A 139 -24.70 -23.21 27.57
CA SER A 139 -24.35 -24.64 27.63
C SER A 139 -24.96 -25.45 26.48
N ALA A 140 -26.03 -24.97 25.85
CA ALA A 140 -26.59 -25.55 24.64
C ALA A 140 -25.80 -25.20 23.36
N LEU A 141 -24.88 -24.23 23.40
CA LEU A 141 -24.01 -23.94 22.26
C LEU A 141 -23.02 -25.06 22.07
N SER A 142 -23.05 -25.67 20.88
CA SER A 142 -22.07 -26.68 20.53
C SER A 142 -20.67 -26.06 20.41
N LEU A 143 -19.65 -26.92 20.51
CA LEU A 143 -18.25 -26.50 20.39
C LEU A 143 -17.99 -25.83 19.03
N GLU A 144 -18.64 -26.31 17.97
CA GLU A 144 -18.52 -25.79 16.61
C GLU A 144 -19.02 -24.34 16.51
N TRP A 145 -20.19 -24.04 17.08
CA TRP A 145 -20.74 -22.67 17.10
C TRP A 145 -19.88 -21.72 17.92
N SER A 146 -19.40 -22.20 19.07
CA SER A 146 -18.50 -21.42 19.93
C SER A 146 -17.17 -21.11 19.23
N ALA A 147 -16.57 -22.11 18.58
CA ALA A 147 -15.36 -21.92 17.79
C ALA A 147 -15.58 -20.96 16.61
N GLY A 148 -16.72 -21.10 15.91
CA GLY A 148 -17.10 -20.20 14.84
C GLY A 148 -17.20 -18.74 15.29
N ALA A 149 -17.84 -18.48 16.44
CA ALA A 149 -17.93 -17.14 17.01
C ALA A 149 -16.55 -16.54 17.32
N VAL A 150 -15.65 -17.33 17.92
CA VAL A 150 -14.27 -16.89 18.22
C VAL A 150 -13.51 -16.55 16.93
N VAL A 151 -13.63 -17.37 15.89
CA VAL A 151 -12.98 -17.13 14.59
C VAL A 151 -13.51 -15.85 13.95
N VAL A 152 -14.83 -15.63 13.93
CA VAL A 152 -15.44 -14.43 13.35
C VAL A 152 -14.98 -13.17 14.10
N VAL A 153 -14.99 -13.20 15.44
CA VAL A 153 -14.50 -12.07 16.25
C VAL A 153 -13.01 -11.82 15.98
N GLY A 154 -12.19 -12.87 16.00
CA GLY A 154 -10.75 -12.75 15.74
C GLY A 154 -10.45 -12.20 14.35
N HIS A 155 -11.15 -12.68 13.33
CA HIS A 155 -11.05 -12.21 11.95
C HIS A 155 -11.42 -10.72 11.83
N ALA A 156 -12.56 -10.32 12.39
CA ALA A 156 -13.00 -8.92 12.40
C ALA A 156 -11.98 -8.01 13.10
N LEU A 157 -11.42 -8.45 14.25
CA LEU A 157 -10.39 -7.71 14.98
C LEU A 157 -9.12 -7.50 14.14
N VAL A 158 -8.69 -8.49 13.36
CA VAL A 158 -7.55 -8.32 12.43
C VAL A 158 -7.85 -7.27 11.37
N PHE A 159 -9.01 -7.33 10.73
CA PHE A 159 -9.37 -6.39 9.67
C PHE A 159 -9.57 -4.97 10.20
N LEU A 160 -10.14 -4.80 11.40
CA LEU A 160 -10.35 -3.49 12.03
C LEU A 160 -9.05 -2.92 12.65
N GLY A 161 -8.27 -3.77 13.30
CA GLY A 161 -7.07 -3.40 14.04
C GLY A 161 -5.82 -3.23 13.17
N TYR A 162 -5.57 -4.17 12.26
CA TYR A 162 -4.28 -4.27 11.56
C TYR A 162 -4.35 -3.80 10.11
N ILE A 163 -5.41 -4.18 9.37
CA ILE A 163 -5.57 -3.84 7.96
C ILE A 163 -6.08 -2.41 7.81
N ARG A 164 -5.13 -1.46 7.77
CA ARG A 164 -5.38 0.00 7.74
C ARG A 164 -4.61 0.69 6.61
N VAL A 165 -5.03 1.91 6.27
CA VAL A 165 -4.38 2.75 5.25
C VAL A 165 -2.87 2.91 5.52
N ASP A 166 -2.48 3.19 6.76
CA ASP A 166 -1.06 3.37 7.10
C ASP A 166 -0.23 2.09 6.94
N TRP A 167 -0.85 0.92 7.13
CA TRP A 167 -0.19 -0.36 6.91
C TRP A 167 0.15 -0.58 5.44
N VAL A 168 -0.72 -0.11 4.54
CA VAL A 168 -0.46 -0.08 3.08
C VAL A 168 0.56 1.01 2.75
N ARG A 169 0.43 2.22 3.31
CA ARG A 169 1.35 3.35 3.09
C ARG A 169 2.80 2.97 3.38
N ARG A 170 3.05 2.26 4.50
CA ARG A 170 4.41 1.79 4.83
C ARG A 170 5.02 0.89 3.75
N ALA A 171 4.23 0.01 3.13
CA ALA A 171 4.73 -0.81 2.03
C ALA A 171 4.95 0.00 0.75
N ALA A 172 4.04 0.94 0.44
CA ALA A 172 4.18 1.84 -0.69
C ALA A 172 5.45 2.70 -0.57
N ASP A 173 5.74 3.23 0.62
CA ASP A 173 6.95 4.00 0.91
C ASP A 173 8.21 3.14 0.78
N THR A 174 8.19 1.90 1.25
CA THR A 174 9.34 0.98 1.11
C THR A 174 9.60 0.65 -0.35
N TYR A 175 8.54 0.35 -1.11
CA TYR A 175 8.64 0.13 -2.55
C TYR A 175 9.20 1.37 -3.27
N ALA A 176 8.68 2.56 -2.98
CA ALA A 176 9.17 3.81 -3.55
C ALA A 176 10.65 4.08 -3.25
N ARG A 177 11.08 3.87 -2.00
CA ARG A 177 12.51 3.97 -1.64
C ARG A 177 13.37 3.00 -2.42
N ARG A 178 12.93 1.77 -2.64
CA ARG A 178 13.66 0.79 -3.45
C ARG A 178 13.69 1.16 -4.92
N LEU A 179 12.60 1.70 -5.45
CA LEU A 179 12.53 2.16 -6.84
C LEU A 179 13.53 3.29 -7.07
N LEU A 180 13.49 4.33 -6.24
CA LEU A 180 14.43 5.45 -6.33
C LEU A 180 15.87 5.02 -6.05
N GLY A 181 16.08 4.09 -5.12
CA GLY A 181 17.39 3.48 -4.87
C GLY A 181 17.96 2.70 -6.05
N SER A 182 17.14 2.35 -7.05
CA SER A 182 17.61 1.72 -8.28
C SER A 182 18.44 2.67 -9.15
N CYS A 183 18.35 3.99 -8.93
CA CYS A 183 19.26 4.97 -9.54
C CYS A 183 20.73 4.59 -9.29
N ASP A 184 21.09 4.24 -8.05
CA ASP A 184 22.47 3.87 -7.69
C ASP A 184 22.92 2.57 -8.39
N ALA A 185 21.99 1.63 -8.64
CA ALA A 185 22.29 0.39 -9.34
C ALA A 185 22.46 0.61 -10.84
N LEU A 186 21.61 1.46 -11.43
CA LEU A 186 21.67 1.81 -12.84
C LEU A 186 22.92 2.64 -13.16
N GLU A 187 23.25 3.63 -12.32
CA GLU A 187 24.48 4.43 -12.45
C GLU A 187 25.72 3.53 -12.49
N LYS A 188 25.84 2.58 -11.56
CA LYS A 188 26.95 1.60 -11.56
C LYS A 188 27.02 0.75 -12.83
N SER A 189 25.88 0.43 -13.43
CA SER A 189 25.83 -0.36 -14.67
C SER A 189 26.17 0.45 -15.92
N MET A 190 26.12 1.79 -15.84
CA MET A 190 26.44 2.72 -16.92
C MET A 190 27.89 3.23 -16.85
N LEU A 191 28.60 2.98 -15.74
CA LEU A 191 30.03 3.25 -15.64
C LEU A 191 30.81 2.23 -16.47
N PRO A 192 31.77 2.68 -17.31
CA PRO A 192 32.57 1.82 -18.18
C PRO A 192 33.55 0.91 -17.43
#